data_AF-A0A7W8SR00-F1
#
_entry.id   AF-A0A7W8SR00-F1
#
_cell.length_a   1.000
_cell.length_b   1.000
_cell.length_c   1.000
_cell.angle_alpha   90.00
_cell.angle_beta   90.00
_cell.angle_gamma   90.00
#
_symmetry.space_group_name_H-M   'P 1'
#
loop_
_entity.id
_entity.type
_entity.pdbx_description
1 polymer ?
#
loop_
_entity_poly.entity_id
_entity_poly.type
_entity_poly.pdbx_seq_one_letter_code
_entity_poly.pdbx_strand_id
1 'polypeptide(L)'
;MLCAHAGFALYQAHQIQSHLLGYQAHQIQSHLLDIKDTWMASVETISDLRRDLDPAQSSTLGVVLSDNKQSKDINVAIRSMAAERLKKDIDTYERLVLPGDDRQYLEDDKKTIAAFLVVNDELYNLATSDTSDIDA
;
A
#
# COMPACT_ATOMS: atom_id res chain seq x y z
N MET A 1 -28.07 -19.36 57.30
CA MET A 1 -26.75 -19.56 56.65
C MET A 1 -26.83 -19.87 55.15
N LEU A 2 -27.89 -20.52 54.64
CA LEU A 2 -28.06 -20.83 53.20
C LEU A 2 -28.17 -19.59 52.29
N CYS A 3 -28.86 -18.51 52.71
CA CYS A 3 -29.02 -17.31 51.87
C CYS A 3 -27.71 -16.54 51.60
N ALA A 4 -26.73 -16.60 52.51
CA ALA A 4 -25.44 -15.92 52.34
C ALA A 4 -24.55 -16.61 51.28
N HIS A 5 -24.63 -17.94 51.20
CA HIS A 5 -23.89 -18.73 50.20
C HIS A 5 -24.48 -18.54 48.79
N ALA A 6 -25.80 -18.46 48.68
CA ALA A 6 -26.48 -18.18 47.41
C ALA A 6 -26.16 -16.76 46.88
N GLY A 7 -26.15 -15.76 47.77
CA GLY A 7 -25.77 -14.39 47.39
C GLY A 7 -24.32 -14.25 46.92
N PHE A 8 -23.38 -14.96 47.59
CA PHE A 8 -21.98 -14.98 47.19
C PHE A 8 -21.75 -15.69 45.84
N ALA A 9 -22.46 -16.79 45.58
CA ALA A 9 -22.39 -17.49 44.30
C ALA A 9 -22.94 -16.64 43.13
N LEU A 10 -24.06 -15.94 43.34
CA LEU A 10 -24.62 -15.01 42.33
C LEU A 10 -23.68 -13.83 42.06
N TYR A 11 -23.04 -13.28 43.09
CA TYR A 11 -22.05 -12.23 42.93
C TYR A 11 -20.84 -12.69 42.11
N GLN A 12 -20.30 -13.88 42.40
CA GLN A 12 -19.19 -14.43 41.62
C GLN A 12 -19.59 -14.74 40.17
N ALA A 13 -20.77 -15.30 39.94
CA ALA A 13 -21.27 -15.53 38.59
C ALA A 13 -21.39 -14.22 37.79
N HIS A 14 -21.88 -13.15 38.43
CA HIS A 14 -21.96 -11.83 37.82
C HIS A 14 -20.57 -11.26 37.48
N GLN A 15 -19.59 -11.41 38.37
CA GLN A 15 -18.20 -10.98 38.13
C GLN A 15 -17.54 -11.77 36.99
N ILE A 16 -17.79 -13.08 36.89
CA ILE A 16 -17.25 -13.89 35.79
C ILE A 16 -17.88 -13.45 34.47
N GLN A 17 -19.19 -13.21 34.45
CA GLN A 17 -19.91 -12.78 33.25
C GLN A 17 -19.48 -11.39 32.78
N SER A 18 -19.28 -10.44 33.70
CA SER A 18 -18.79 -9.10 33.36
C SER A 18 -17.35 -9.12 32.81
N HIS A 19 -16.47 -9.95 33.36
CA HIS A 19 -15.12 -10.14 32.81
C HIS A 19 -15.15 -10.76 31.41
N LEU A 20 -16.01 -11.75 31.18
CA LEU A 20 -16.15 -12.38 29.87
C LEU A 20 -16.62 -11.38 28.81
N LEU A 21 -17.61 -10.54 29.16
CA LEU A 21 -18.11 -9.48 28.28
C LEU A 21 -17.04 -8.41 28.00
N GLY A 22 -16.26 -8.02 29.01
CA GLY A 22 -15.14 -7.09 28.83
C GLY A 22 -14.06 -7.65 27.90
N TYR A 23 -13.72 -8.93 28.04
CA TYR A 23 -12.77 -9.60 27.16
C TYR A 23 -13.25 -9.68 25.71
N GLN A 24 -14.52 -10.04 25.49
CA GLN A 24 -15.12 -10.08 24.16
C GLN A 24 -15.19 -8.69 23.52
N ALA A 25 -15.57 -7.66 24.28
CA ALA A 25 -15.59 -6.29 23.80
C ALA A 25 -14.19 -5.81 23.41
N HIS A 26 -13.17 -6.16 24.19
CA HIS A 26 -11.78 -5.84 23.88
C HIS A 26 -11.29 -6.52 22.59
N GLN A 27 -11.62 -7.80 22.38
CA GLN A 27 -11.28 -8.50 21.15
C GLN A 27 -11.97 -7.92 19.91
N ILE A 28 -13.26 -7.60 20.01
CA ILE A 28 -13.99 -6.94 18.91
C ILE A 28 -13.36 -5.58 18.61
N GLN A 29 -13.04 -4.80 19.64
CA GLN A 29 -12.39 -3.51 19.48
C GLN A 29 -11.01 -3.64 18.84
N SER A 30 -10.19 -4.61 19.26
CA SER A 30 -8.87 -4.83 18.65
C SER A 30 -8.99 -5.25 17.19
N HIS A 31 -9.95 -6.11 16.85
CA HIS A 31 -10.20 -6.52 15.45
C HIS A 31 -10.72 -5.35 14.60
N LEU A 32 -11.58 -4.49 15.15
CA LEU A 32 -12.06 -3.30 14.44
C LEU A 32 -10.94 -2.28 14.20
N LEU A 33 -10.04 -2.11 15.17
CA LEU A 33 -8.84 -1.28 15.01
C LEU A 33 -7.91 -1.87 13.96
N ASP A 34 -7.71 -3.17 13.93
CA ASP A 34 -6.90 -3.82 12.90
C ASP A 34 -7.52 -3.67 11.50
N ILE A 35 -8.83 -3.89 11.36
CA ILE A 35 -9.54 -3.64 10.08
C ILE A 35 -9.38 -2.18 9.63
N LYS A 36 -9.55 -1.23 10.55
CA LYS A 36 -9.50 0.19 10.23
C LYS A 36 -8.09 0.66 9.92
N ASP A 37 -7.13 0.35 10.78
CA ASP A 37 -5.80 0.93 10.72
C ASP A 37 -4.90 0.15 9.73
N THR A 38 -5.20 -1.13 9.51
CA THR A 38 -4.41 -2.01 8.64
C THR A 38 -5.08 -2.25 7.29
N TRP A 39 -6.32 -2.78 7.28
CA TRP A 39 -6.96 -3.24 6.05
C TRP A 39 -7.41 -2.07 5.16
N MET A 40 -8.11 -1.08 5.73
CA MET A 40 -8.53 0.11 4.96
C MET A 40 -7.34 0.89 4.41
N ALA A 41 -6.29 1.09 5.22
CA ALA A 41 -5.07 1.77 4.78
C ALA A 41 -4.34 1.01 3.67
N SER A 42 -4.36 -0.34 3.71
CA SER A 42 -3.81 -1.19 2.66
C SER A 42 -4.60 -1.04 1.35
N VAL A 43 -5.93 -1.02 1.40
CA VAL A 43 -6.79 -0.81 0.21
C VAL A 43 -6.55 0.56 -0.41
N GLU A 44 -6.44 1.62 0.41
CA GLU A 44 -6.08 2.96 -0.06
C GLU A 44 -4.72 2.97 -0.74
N THR A 45 -3.72 2.32 -0.14
CA THR A 45 -2.36 2.24 -0.70
C THR A 45 -2.33 1.49 -2.03
N ILE A 46 -3.07 0.39 -2.19
CA ILE A 46 -3.21 -0.32 -3.48
C ILE A 46 -3.87 0.58 -4.54
N SER A 47 -4.87 1.38 -4.13
CA SER A 47 -5.50 2.34 -5.04
C SER A 47 -4.54 3.44 -5.47
N ASP A 48 -3.72 3.95 -4.55
CA ASP A 48 -2.68 4.94 -4.85
C ASP A 48 -1.60 4.37 -5.79
N LEU A 49 -1.15 3.12 -5.57
CA LEU A 49 -0.23 2.42 -6.47
C LEU A 49 -0.78 2.35 -7.90
N ARG A 50 -2.06 1.98 -8.07
CA ARG A 50 -2.70 1.95 -9.39
C ARG A 50 -2.79 3.34 -10.02
N ARG A 51 -3.16 4.35 -9.23
CA ARG A 51 -3.24 5.73 -9.70
C ARG A 51 -1.90 6.25 -10.20
N ASP A 52 -0.80 5.82 -9.60
CA ASP A 52 0.54 6.34 -9.92
C ASP A 52 1.26 5.53 -11.02
N LEU A 53 0.82 4.30 -11.30
CA LEU A 53 1.27 3.51 -12.46
C LEU A 53 0.91 4.16 -13.81
N ASP A 54 -0.33 4.63 -13.96
CA ASP A 54 -0.84 5.20 -15.22
C ASP A 54 -0.05 6.46 -15.67
N PRO A 55 0.21 7.46 -14.79
CA PRO A 55 1.10 8.57 -15.10
C PRO A 55 2.53 8.13 -15.42
N ALA A 56 3.09 7.15 -14.70
CA ALA A 56 4.46 6.67 -14.94
C ALA A 56 4.59 6.05 -16.34
N GLN A 57 3.61 5.26 -16.77
CA GLN A 57 3.60 4.64 -18.10
C GLN A 57 3.35 5.67 -19.22
N SER A 58 2.29 6.48 -19.08
CA SER A 58 1.89 7.45 -20.11
C SER A 58 2.94 8.52 -20.34
N SER A 59 3.57 9.03 -19.28
CA SER A 59 4.66 10.01 -19.40
C SER A 59 5.90 9.41 -20.06
N THR A 60 6.25 8.17 -19.76
CA THR A 60 7.37 7.48 -20.43
C THR A 60 7.14 7.33 -21.92
N LEU A 61 5.93 6.91 -22.33
CA LEU A 61 5.54 6.91 -23.74
C LEU A 61 5.57 8.33 -24.33
N GLY A 62 5.18 9.33 -23.55
CA GLY A 62 5.28 10.74 -23.95
C GLY A 62 6.72 11.21 -24.17
N VAL A 63 7.70 10.71 -23.42
CA VAL A 63 9.13 10.99 -23.68
C VAL A 63 9.59 10.31 -24.97
N VAL A 64 9.19 9.06 -25.16
CA VAL A 64 9.58 8.23 -26.33
C VAL A 64 8.99 8.78 -27.64
N LEU A 65 7.72 9.20 -27.62
CA LEU A 65 6.95 9.50 -28.84
C LEU A 65 6.89 10.99 -29.20
N SER A 66 7.30 11.89 -28.30
CA SER A 66 7.19 13.32 -28.54
C SER A 66 8.45 13.87 -29.23
N ASP A 67 8.31 14.59 -30.33
CA ASP A 67 9.41 15.32 -30.96
C ASP A 67 9.66 16.70 -30.33
N ASN A 68 8.71 17.19 -29.52
CA ASN A 68 8.82 18.49 -28.86
C ASN A 68 9.60 18.36 -27.54
N LYS A 69 10.71 19.13 -27.42
CA LYS A 69 11.55 19.22 -26.21
C LYS A 69 10.76 19.63 -24.97
N GLN A 70 9.89 20.62 -25.05
CA GLN A 70 9.09 21.07 -23.89
C GLN A 70 8.16 19.96 -23.38
N SER A 71 7.54 19.21 -24.30
CA SER A 71 6.70 18.06 -23.96
C SER A 71 7.52 16.92 -23.37
N LYS A 72 8.73 16.66 -23.88
CA LYS A 72 9.67 15.70 -23.27
C LYS A 72 10.00 16.11 -21.83
N ASP A 73 10.39 17.35 -21.60
CA ASP A 73 10.78 17.84 -20.25
C ASP A 73 9.63 17.71 -19.23
N ILE A 74 8.39 18.04 -19.64
CA ILE A 74 7.19 17.86 -18.80
C ILE A 74 6.98 16.38 -18.47
N ASN A 75 7.07 15.51 -19.48
CA ASN A 75 6.88 14.09 -19.29
C ASN A 75 7.97 13.45 -18.42
N VAL A 76 9.23 13.91 -18.53
CA VAL A 76 10.31 13.50 -17.62
C VAL A 76 10.00 13.84 -16.17
N ALA A 77 9.49 15.06 -15.91
CA ALA A 77 9.12 15.46 -14.56
C ALA A 77 7.98 14.60 -13.98
N ILE A 78 6.91 14.37 -14.77
CA ILE A 78 5.77 13.54 -14.35
C ILE A 78 6.21 12.11 -14.05
N ARG A 79 7.02 11.53 -14.93
CA ARG A 79 7.58 10.18 -14.78
C ARG A 79 8.35 10.04 -13.47
N SER A 80 9.31 10.94 -13.22
CA SER A 80 10.15 10.90 -12.03
C SER A 80 9.32 11.00 -10.75
N MET A 81 8.35 11.91 -10.70
CA MET A 81 7.45 12.04 -9.56
C MET A 81 6.61 10.78 -9.34
N ALA A 82 6.06 10.18 -10.41
CA ALA A 82 5.25 8.97 -10.32
C ALA A 82 6.09 7.76 -9.86
N ALA A 83 7.32 7.62 -10.36
CA ALA A 83 8.24 6.56 -9.93
C ALA A 83 8.65 6.68 -8.45
N GLU A 84 8.86 7.91 -7.96
CA GLU A 84 9.13 8.15 -6.53
C GLU A 84 7.94 7.80 -5.65
N ARG A 85 6.72 8.15 -6.07
CA ARG A 85 5.50 7.81 -5.34
C ARG A 85 5.26 6.30 -5.30
N LEU A 86 5.42 5.61 -6.42
CA LEU A 86 5.30 4.14 -6.48
C LEU A 86 6.23 3.45 -5.47
N LYS A 87 7.49 3.91 -5.36
CA LYS A 87 8.44 3.39 -4.37
C LYS A 87 7.95 3.63 -2.94
N LYS A 88 7.52 4.85 -2.63
CA LYS A 88 7.01 5.23 -1.31
C LYS A 88 5.74 4.46 -0.92
N ASP A 89 4.85 4.24 -1.87
CA ASP A 89 3.58 3.57 -1.63
C ASP A 89 3.78 2.07 -1.43
N ILE A 90 4.74 1.46 -2.14
CA ILE A 90 5.20 0.08 -1.84
C ILE A 90 5.74 -0.03 -0.41
N ASP A 91 6.63 0.88 0.00
CA ASP A 91 7.19 0.89 1.36
C ASP A 91 6.11 1.12 2.43
N THR A 92 5.04 1.81 2.06
CA THR A 92 3.88 2.01 2.93
C THR A 92 3.03 0.75 3.01
N TYR A 93 2.75 0.11 1.88
CA TYR A 93 2.00 -1.14 1.83
C TYR A 93 2.74 -2.26 2.60
N GLU A 94 4.06 -2.32 2.51
CA GLU A 94 4.89 -3.28 3.25
C GLU A 94 4.78 -3.15 4.77
N ARG A 95 4.60 -1.93 5.28
CA ARG A 95 4.44 -1.67 6.72
C ARG A 95 3.03 -1.98 7.21
N LEU A 96 2.05 -1.97 6.32
CA LEU A 96 0.65 -2.20 6.65
C LEU A 96 0.28 -3.68 6.50
N VAL A 97 0.85 -4.42 5.54
CA VAL A 97 0.36 -5.76 5.23
C VAL A 97 0.48 -6.72 6.43
N LEU A 98 -0.59 -7.47 6.70
CA LEU A 98 -0.61 -8.50 7.73
C LEU A 98 0.18 -9.75 7.30
N PRO A 99 0.68 -10.57 8.24
CA PRO A 99 1.34 -11.83 7.92
C PRO A 99 0.39 -12.83 7.23
N GLY A 100 0.94 -13.75 6.43
CA GLY A 100 0.17 -14.82 5.78
C GLY A 100 0.01 -14.59 4.27
N ASP A 101 -1.14 -14.96 3.72
CA ASP A 101 -1.40 -14.90 2.27
C ASP A 101 -1.29 -13.48 1.71
N ASP A 102 -1.70 -12.47 2.48
CA ASP A 102 -1.60 -11.05 2.11
C ASP A 102 -0.14 -10.62 1.89
N ARG A 103 0.80 -11.20 2.64
CA ARG A 103 2.23 -10.94 2.45
C ARG A 103 2.74 -11.50 1.12
N GLN A 104 2.23 -12.64 0.68
CA GLN A 104 2.62 -13.22 -0.61
C GLN A 104 2.16 -12.34 -1.78
N TYR A 105 0.94 -11.81 -1.73
CA TYR A 105 0.45 -10.85 -2.74
C TYR A 105 1.30 -9.58 -2.78
N LEU A 106 1.69 -9.04 -1.62
CA LEU A 106 2.62 -7.91 -1.57
C LEU A 106 3.96 -8.23 -2.25
N GLU A 107 4.57 -9.38 -1.97
CA GLU A 107 5.88 -9.72 -2.56
C GLU A 107 5.77 -9.91 -4.09
N ASP A 108 4.66 -10.44 -4.59
CA ASP A 108 4.37 -10.56 -6.03
C ASP A 108 4.17 -9.18 -6.68
N ASP A 109 3.43 -8.28 -6.02
CA ASP A 109 3.23 -6.90 -6.47
C ASP A 109 4.55 -6.11 -6.47
N LYS A 110 5.37 -6.25 -5.42
CA LYS A 110 6.72 -5.66 -5.33
C LYS A 110 7.59 -6.08 -6.50
N LYS A 111 7.61 -7.38 -6.80
CA LYS A 111 8.39 -7.92 -7.92
C LYS A 111 7.90 -7.36 -9.26
N THR A 112 6.59 -7.28 -9.45
CA THR A 112 5.97 -6.78 -10.67
C THR A 112 6.26 -5.30 -10.88
N ILE A 113 6.08 -4.47 -9.85
CA ILE A 113 6.35 -3.03 -9.91
C ILE A 113 7.85 -2.77 -10.08
N ALA A 114 8.72 -3.52 -9.40
CA ALA A 114 10.16 -3.41 -9.60
C ALA A 114 10.56 -3.72 -11.05
N ALA A 115 10.01 -4.78 -11.65
CA ALA A 115 10.25 -5.10 -13.05
C ALA A 115 9.74 -4.00 -14.00
N PHE A 116 8.55 -3.43 -13.73
CA PHE A 116 8.03 -2.29 -14.48
C PHE A 116 8.96 -1.08 -14.40
N LEU A 117 9.45 -0.73 -13.21
CA LEU A 117 10.35 0.42 -13.03
C LEU A 117 11.65 0.26 -13.81
N VAL A 118 12.22 -0.95 -13.85
CA VAL A 118 13.42 -1.25 -14.66
C VAL A 118 13.16 -1.02 -16.15
N VAL A 119 12.09 -1.61 -16.69
CA VAL A 119 11.72 -1.45 -18.11
C VAL A 119 11.44 0.03 -18.44
N ASN A 120 10.78 0.72 -17.51
CA ASN A 120 10.48 2.14 -17.64
C ASN A 120 11.77 2.98 -17.68
N ASP A 121 12.76 2.68 -16.81
CA ASP A 121 14.08 3.33 -16.82
C ASP A 121 14.84 3.04 -18.12
N GLU A 122 14.81 1.81 -18.63
CA GLU A 122 15.44 1.44 -19.89
C GLU A 122 14.85 2.20 -21.08
N LEU A 123 13.52 2.26 -21.19
CA LEU A 123 12.83 3.00 -22.25
C LEU A 123 13.15 4.50 -22.22
N TYR A 124 13.20 5.09 -21.03
CA TYR A 124 13.61 6.48 -20.86
C TYR A 124 15.06 6.71 -21.32
N ASN A 125 15.99 5.84 -20.91
CA ASN A 125 17.39 5.95 -21.29
C ASN A 125 17.57 5.84 -22.81
N LEU A 126 16.87 4.90 -23.47
CA LEU A 126 16.87 4.77 -24.93
C LEU A 126 16.33 6.05 -25.63
N ALA A 127 15.21 6.58 -25.15
CA ALA A 127 14.58 7.77 -25.74
C ALA A 127 15.41 9.06 -25.59
N THR A 128 16.36 9.06 -24.66
CA THR A 128 17.24 10.20 -24.38
C THR A 128 18.65 9.99 -24.93
N SER A 129 19.12 8.75 -25.11
CA SER A 129 20.40 8.45 -25.73
C SER A 129 20.42 8.73 -27.24
N ASP A 130 19.31 8.50 -27.95
CA ASP A 130 19.23 8.77 -29.41
C ASP A 130 19.30 10.27 -29.77
N THR A 131 19.25 11.17 -28.78
CA THR A 131 19.36 12.62 -29.00
C THR A 131 20.78 13.18 -28.90
N SER A 132 21.80 12.38 -28.55
CA SER A 132 23.19 12.86 -28.47
C SER A 132 23.98 12.79 -29.78
N ASP A 133 23.55 11.96 -30.74
CA ASP A 133 24.39 11.58 -31.89
C ASP A 133 23.97 12.23 -33.22
N ILE A 134 22.97 13.12 -33.22
CA ILE A 134 22.48 13.79 -34.45
C ILE A 134 23.04 15.22 -34.62
N ASP A 135 23.67 15.80 -33.59
CA ASP A 135 24.23 17.17 -33.64
C ASP A 135 25.78 17.24 -33.54
N ALA A 136 26.50 16.17 -33.94
CA ALA A 136 27.98 16.14 -33.97
C ALA A 136 28.55 16.22 -35.39
#